data_AF-A0A450VUY6-F1
#
_entry.id   AF-A0A450VUY6-F1
#
_cell.length_a   1.000
_cell.length_b   1.000
_cell.length_c   1.000
_cell.angle_alpha   90.00
_cell.angle_beta   90.00
_cell.angle_gamma   90.00
#
_symmetry.space_group_name_H-M   'P 1'
#
loop_
_entity.id
_entity.type
_entity.pdbx_description
1 polymer ?
#
loop_
_entity_poly.entity_id
_entity_poly.type
_entity_poly.pdbx_seq_one_letter_code
_entity_poly.pdbx_strand_id
1 'polypeptide(L)'
;KGLPRLLMRYSGGERKAVSVVNVPSLEEEDRMRLSRERERLLKERGAHVVRIKSLLVGQGIRHEVNRALMEVLEEMKDGLGKELGPDRKAGIRREYERCQLVGQQLKALHQEQKRR
;
A
#
# COMPACT_ATOMS: atom_id res chain seq x y z
N LYS A 1 -0.28 6.96 33.07
CA LYS A 1 1.13 7.24 33.50
C LYS A 1 1.46 8.66 33.08
N GLY A 2 1.83 9.55 34.00
CA GLY A 2 2.01 10.98 33.70
C GLY A 2 3.44 11.30 33.29
N LEU A 3 3.61 11.99 32.17
CA LEU A 3 4.89 12.49 31.65
C LEU A 3 5.78 13.19 32.73
N PRO A 4 5.23 13.98 33.68
CA PRO A 4 6.05 14.63 34.72
C PRO A 4 6.82 13.64 35.61
N ARG A 5 6.20 12.50 35.97
CA ARG A 5 6.87 11.46 36.78
C ARG A 5 8.00 10.77 36.02
N LEU A 6 7.85 10.57 34.70
CA LEU A 6 8.92 10.02 33.87
C LEU A 6 10.10 10.99 33.77
N LEU A 7 9.83 12.29 33.62
CA LEU A 7 10.85 13.33 33.54
C LEU A 7 11.63 13.51 34.86
N MET A 8 10.95 13.45 36.01
CA MET A 8 11.62 13.49 37.32
C MET A 8 12.56 12.30 37.50
N ARG A 9 12.14 11.09 37.12
CA ARG A 9 12.99 9.88 37.15
C ARG A 9 14.20 10.00 36.21
N TYR A 10 13.98 10.49 34.99
CA TYR A 10 15.05 10.73 34.02
C TYR A 10 16.07 11.75 34.53
N SER A 11 15.59 12.86 35.10
CA SER A 11 16.45 13.91 35.69
C SER A 11 17.18 13.41 36.93
N GLY A 12 16.57 12.49 37.69
CA GLY A 12 17.17 11.79 38.82
C GLY A 12 18.15 10.66 38.44
N GLY A 13 18.49 10.50 37.16
CA GLY A 13 19.52 9.56 36.71
C GLY A 13 18.99 8.26 36.09
N GLU A 14 17.70 7.97 36.17
CA GLU A 14 17.10 6.84 35.46
C GLU A 14 16.94 7.17 33.96
N ARG A 15 18.05 7.17 33.22
CA ARG A 15 18.08 7.53 31.79
C ARG A 15 17.22 6.62 30.90
N LYS A 16 16.87 5.42 31.37
CA LYS A 16 15.95 4.47 30.69
C LYS A 16 14.47 4.74 30.96
N ALA A 17 14.13 5.68 31.84
CA ALA A 17 12.74 6.05 32.13
C ALA A 17 12.04 6.70 30.92
N VAL A 18 12.81 7.31 30.01
CA VAL A 18 12.36 7.83 28.70
C VAL A 18 13.37 7.44 27.63
N SER A 19 12.92 7.33 26.38
CA SER A 19 13.82 7.30 25.22
C SER A 19 13.92 8.72 24.67
N VAL A 20 15.13 9.25 24.52
CA VAL A 20 15.35 10.54 23.86
C VAL A 20 15.21 10.30 22.35
N VAL A 21 14.28 11.01 21.72
CA VAL A 21 14.13 10.99 20.26
C VAL A 21 15.17 11.95 19.68
N ASN A 22 16.16 11.41 18.97
CA ASN A 22 17.10 12.23 18.22
C ASN A 22 16.40 12.71 16.94
N VAL A 23 16.37 14.03 16.75
CA VAL A 23 15.85 14.63 15.51
C VAL A 23 16.85 14.33 14.39
N PRO A 24 16.43 13.70 13.28
CA PRO A 24 17.30 13.45 12.14
C PRO A 24 17.86 14.76 11.58
N SER A 25 19.11 14.73 11.12
CA SER A 25 19.67 15.77 10.25
C SER A 25 18.89 15.85 8.92
N LEU A 26 19.06 16.95 8.17
CA LEU A 26 18.41 17.11 6.87
C LEU A 26 18.76 15.98 5.89
N GLU A 27 20.02 15.52 5.90
CA GLU A 27 20.47 14.41 5.06
C GLU A 27 19.88 13.06 5.48
N GLU A 28 19.76 12.81 6.79
CA GLU A 28 19.10 11.61 7.32
C GLU A 28 17.61 11.59 6.95
N GLU A 29 16.94 12.73 7.10
CA GLU A 29 15.53 12.88 6.74
C GLU A 29 15.32 12.65 5.23
N ASP A 30 16.23 13.13 4.37
CA ASP A 30 16.16 12.89 2.93
C ASP A 30 16.35 11.40 2.58
N ARG A 31 17.29 10.71 3.23
CA ARG A 31 17.44 9.24 3.07
C ARG A 31 16.18 8.47 3.48
N MET A 32 15.46 8.93 4.51
CA MET A 32 14.22 8.30 4.94
C MET A 32 13.06 8.49 3.95
N ARG A 33 13.09 9.51 3.09
CA ARG A 33 12.01 9.84 2.16
C ARG A 33 11.65 8.66 1.25
N LEU A 34 12.66 7.96 0.71
CA LEU A 34 12.47 6.78 -0.14
C LEU A 34 11.76 5.63 0.58
N SER A 35 12.13 5.37 1.84
CA SER A 35 11.50 4.32 2.64
C SER A 35 10.03 4.63 2.93
N ARG A 36 9.75 5.87 3.32
CA ARG A 36 8.39 6.33 3.60
C ARG A 36 7.52 6.32 2.34
N GLU A 37 8.07 6.71 1.19
CA GLU A 37 7.36 6.63 -0.09
C GLU A 37 7.03 5.19 -0.46
N ARG A 38 8.01 4.28 -0.36
CA ARG A 38 7.79 2.85 -0.58
C ARG A 38 6.68 2.29 0.31
N GLU A 39 6.65 2.66 1.59
CA GLU A 39 5.60 2.23 2.52
C GLU A 39 4.20 2.72 2.08
N ARG A 40 4.09 3.99 1.67
CA ARG A 40 2.82 4.55 1.16
C ARG A 40 2.35 3.81 -0.09
N LEU A 41 3.24 3.58 -1.07
CA LEU A 41 2.89 2.88 -2.31
C LEU A 41 2.54 1.40 -2.07
N LEU A 42 3.15 0.74 -1.09
CA LEU A 42 2.74 -0.62 -0.70
C LEU A 42 1.30 -0.65 -0.17
N LYS A 43 0.93 0.32 0.68
CA LYS A 43 -0.44 0.46 1.18
C LYS A 43 -1.42 0.77 0.04
N GLU A 44 -1.06 1.70 -0.85
CA GLU A 44 -1.88 2.07 -2.01
C GLU A 44 -2.10 0.90 -2.97
N ARG A 45 -1.03 0.15 -3.31
CA ARG A 45 -1.15 -1.09 -4.11
C ARG A 45 -2.07 -2.11 -3.44
N GLY A 46 -1.94 -2.29 -2.12
CA GLY A 46 -2.83 -3.15 -1.35
C GLY A 46 -4.29 -2.72 -1.44
N ALA A 47 -4.56 -1.42 -1.32
CA ALA A 47 -5.91 -0.86 -1.44
C ALA A 47 -6.51 -1.12 -2.83
N HIS A 48 -5.75 -0.94 -3.91
CA HIS A 48 -6.22 -1.26 -5.26
C HIS A 48 -6.52 -2.76 -5.44
N VAL A 49 -5.67 -3.65 -4.93
CA VAL A 49 -5.93 -5.10 -4.97
C VAL A 49 -7.22 -5.45 -4.24
N VAL A 50 -7.43 -4.88 -3.04
CA VAL A 50 -8.66 -5.10 -2.27
C VAL A 50 -9.87 -4.54 -3.01
N ARG A 51 -9.77 -3.35 -3.59
CA ARG A 51 -10.84 -2.74 -4.39
C ARG A 51 -11.27 -3.64 -5.55
N ILE A 52 -10.31 -4.18 -6.31
CA ILE A 52 -10.58 -5.11 -7.43
C ILE A 52 -11.26 -6.37 -6.90
N LYS A 53 -10.75 -6.97 -5.83
CA LYS A 53 -11.38 -8.14 -5.20
C LYS A 53 -12.83 -7.85 -4.79
N SER A 54 -13.09 -6.71 -4.16
CA SER A 54 -14.45 -6.30 -3.77
C SER A 54 -15.37 -6.12 -4.98
N LEU A 55 -14.87 -5.56 -6.09
CA LEU A 55 -15.65 -5.43 -7.33
C LEU A 55 -16.04 -6.81 -7.89
N LEU A 56 -15.12 -7.77 -7.89
CA LEU A 56 -15.38 -9.14 -8.36
C LEU A 56 -16.35 -9.90 -7.43
N VAL A 57 -16.10 -9.86 -6.12
CA VAL A 57 -16.95 -10.52 -5.12
C VAL A 57 -18.35 -9.95 -5.12
N GLY A 58 -18.52 -8.64 -5.34
CA GLY A 58 -19.82 -8.01 -5.51
C GLY A 58 -20.60 -8.52 -6.73
N GLN A 59 -19.97 -9.25 -7.65
CA GLN A 59 -20.59 -9.94 -8.79
C GLN A 59 -20.67 -11.47 -8.59
N GLY A 60 -20.32 -11.98 -7.41
CA GLY A 60 -20.25 -13.42 -7.14
C GLY A 60 -19.01 -14.10 -7.75
N ILE A 61 -18.04 -13.33 -8.24
CA ILE A 61 -16.83 -13.85 -8.90
C ILE A 61 -15.71 -13.99 -7.87
N ARG A 62 -15.13 -15.19 -7.78
CA ARG A 62 -13.89 -15.44 -7.04
C ARG A 62 -12.75 -15.65 -8.02
N HIS A 63 -11.91 -14.65 -8.16
CA HIS A 63 -10.71 -14.71 -9.00
C HIS A 63 -9.57 -13.94 -8.33
N GLU A 64 -8.33 -14.39 -8.54
CA GLU A 64 -7.15 -13.69 -8.04
C GLU A 64 -6.86 -12.42 -8.86
N VAL A 65 -6.31 -11.40 -8.19
CA VAL A 65 -5.89 -10.16 -8.88
C VAL A 65 -4.47 -10.39 -9.41
N ASN A 66 -4.39 -11.01 -10.59
CA ASN A 66 -3.14 -11.33 -11.28
C ASN A 66 -3.18 -10.80 -12.73
N ARG A 67 -2.19 -11.19 -13.55
CA ARG A 67 -2.12 -10.77 -14.96
C ARG A 67 -3.25 -11.36 -15.81
N ALA A 68 -3.61 -12.62 -15.54
CA ALA A 68 -4.66 -13.35 -16.24
C ALA A 68 -6.05 -12.73 -16.04
N LEU A 69 -6.28 -11.99 -14.95
CA LEU A 69 -7.58 -11.33 -14.71
C LEU A 69 -8.03 -10.48 -15.90
N MET A 70 -7.12 -9.75 -16.57
CA MET A 70 -7.50 -8.92 -17.73
C MET A 70 -7.77 -9.76 -18.98
N GLU A 71 -7.18 -10.95 -19.08
CA GLU A 71 -7.36 -11.86 -20.22
C GLU A 71 -8.74 -12.51 -20.16
N VAL A 72 -9.23 -12.83 -18.96
CA VAL A 72 -10.53 -13.51 -18.75
C VAL A 72 -11.69 -12.55 -18.49
N LEU A 73 -11.43 -11.25 -18.28
CA LEU A 73 -12.45 -10.28 -17.86
C LEU A 73 -13.62 -10.18 -18.85
N GLU A 74 -13.37 -10.36 -20.14
CA GLU A 74 -14.41 -10.24 -21.16
C GLU A 74 -15.40 -11.42 -21.14
N GLU A 75 -14.91 -12.61 -20.82
CA GLU A 75 -15.70 -13.85 -20.78
C GLU A 75 -16.26 -14.14 -19.38
N MET A 76 -15.90 -13.33 -18.39
CA MET A 76 -16.35 -13.48 -17.02
C MET A 76 -17.86 -13.30 -16.89
N LYS A 77 -18.47 -14.25 -16.16
CA LYS A 77 -19.89 -14.26 -15.81
C LYS A 77 -20.06 -14.01 -14.32
N ASP A 78 -21.14 -13.31 -13.97
CA ASP A 78 -21.56 -13.10 -12.59
C ASP A 78 -22.07 -14.40 -11.94
N GLY A 79 -22.42 -14.34 -10.65
CA GLY A 79 -22.95 -15.48 -9.90
C GLY A 79 -24.29 -16.03 -10.41
N LEU A 80 -24.96 -15.32 -11.32
CA LEU A 80 -26.19 -15.77 -11.99
C LEU A 80 -25.93 -16.29 -13.41
N GLY A 81 -24.66 -16.35 -13.84
CA GLY A 81 -24.27 -16.80 -15.17
C GLY A 81 -24.45 -15.75 -16.27
N LYS A 82 -24.73 -14.49 -15.92
CA LYS A 82 -24.85 -13.38 -16.88
C LYS A 82 -23.49 -12.74 -17.12
N GLU A 83 -23.27 -12.24 -18.32
CA GLU A 83 -22.06 -11.48 -18.63
C GLU A 83 -21.98 -10.19 -17.81
N LEU A 84 -20.76 -9.81 -17.43
CA LEU A 84 -20.52 -8.54 -16.76
C LEU A 84 -20.86 -7.36 -17.69
N GLY A 85 -21.65 -6.42 -17.19
CA GLY A 85 -21.94 -5.18 -17.91
C GLY A 85 -20.67 -4.38 -18.26
N PRO A 86 -20.67 -3.62 -19.38
CA PRO A 86 -19.49 -2.94 -19.91
C PRO A 86 -18.87 -1.96 -18.91
N ASP A 87 -19.69 -1.20 -18.17
CA ASP A 87 -19.19 -0.24 -17.17
C ASP A 87 -18.50 -0.91 -15.98
N ARG A 88 -18.94 -2.13 -15.61
CA ARG A 88 -18.30 -2.91 -14.55
C ARG A 88 -16.92 -3.37 -14.99
N LYS A 89 -16.81 -3.92 -16.21
CA LYS A 89 -15.54 -4.31 -16.82
C LYS A 89 -14.59 -3.11 -16.92
N ALA A 90 -15.08 -1.97 -17.42
CA ALA A 90 -14.30 -0.73 -17.50
C ALA A 90 -13.83 -0.23 -16.12
N GLY A 91 -14.68 -0.34 -15.09
CA GLY A 91 -14.31 -0.02 -13.71
C GLY A 91 -13.17 -0.88 -13.16
N ILE A 92 -13.24 -2.19 -13.40
CA ILE A 92 -12.17 -3.15 -13.02
C ILE A 92 -10.87 -2.83 -13.78
N ARG A 93 -10.95 -2.55 -15.07
CA ARG A 93 -9.79 -2.22 -15.92
C ARG A 93 -9.06 -0.97 -15.41
N ARG A 94 -9.79 0.12 -15.16
CA ARG A 94 -9.19 1.36 -14.62
C ARG A 94 -8.52 1.15 -13.26
N GLU A 95 -9.13 0.35 -12.39
CA GLU A 95 -8.53 0.05 -11.09
C GLU A 95 -7.27 -0.82 -11.22
N TYR A 96 -7.28 -1.76 -12.15
CA TYR A 96 -6.14 -2.60 -12.47
C TYR A 96 -4.97 -1.78 -13.04
N GLU A 97 -5.24 -0.83 -13.94
CA GLU A 97 -4.24 0.11 -14.48
C GLU A 97 -3.58 0.93 -13.36
N ARG A 98 -4.36 1.47 -12.40
CA ARG A 98 -3.80 2.15 -11.22
C ARG A 98 -2.90 1.23 -10.39
N CYS A 99 -3.35 0.00 -10.14
CA CYS A 99 -2.54 -1.01 -9.43
C CYS A 99 -1.22 -1.31 -10.15
N GLN A 100 -1.23 -1.36 -11.49
CA GLN A 100 -0.03 -1.56 -12.29
C GLN A 100 0.92 -0.38 -12.20
N LEU A 101 0.40 0.85 -12.29
CA LEU A 101 1.21 2.07 -12.18
C LEU A 101 1.97 2.12 -10.84
N VAL A 102 1.27 1.89 -9.73
CA VAL A 102 1.90 1.82 -8.40
C VAL A 102 2.94 0.69 -8.34
N GLY A 103 2.66 -0.45 -8.97
CA GLY A 103 3.61 -1.55 -9.10
C GLY A 103 4.88 -1.18 -9.87
N GLN A 104 4.78 -0.37 -10.92
CA GLN A 104 5.92 0.15 -11.68
C GLN A 104 6.74 1.14 -10.85
N GLN A 105 6.08 2.06 -10.14
CA GLN A 105 6.73 3.00 -9.23
C GLN A 105 7.49 2.30 -8.10
N LEU A 106 6.90 1.26 -7.49
CA LEU A 106 7.58 0.45 -6.48
C LEU A 106 8.85 -0.23 -7.03
N LYS A 107 8.80 -0.73 -8.28
CA LYS A 107 9.99 -1.30 -8.94
C LYS A 107 11.05 -0.22 -9.18
N ALA A 108 10.66 0.96 -9.64
CA ALA A 108 11.57 2.07 -9.86
C ALA A 108 12.26 2.50 -8.55
N LEU A 109 11.51 2.66 -7.47
CA LEU A 109 12.06 2.99 -6.14
C LEU A 109 13.01 1.91 -5.62
N HIS A 110 12.72 0.64 -5.87
CA HIS A 110 13.62 -0.46 -5.49
C HIS A 110 14.96 -0.39 -6.25
N GLN A 111 14.94 0.01 -7.53
CA GLN A 111 16.17 0.20 -8.29
C GLN A 111 16.94 1.44 -7.83
N GLU A 112 16.24 2.53 -7.51
CA GLU A 112 16.84 3.74 -6.92
C GLU A 112 17.52 3.42 -5.57
N GLN A 113 16.86 2.63 -4.71
CA GLN A 113 17.44 2.18 -3.44
C GLN A 113 18.70 1.33 -3.62
N LYS A 114 18.81 0.56 -4.70
CA LYS A 114 20.02 -0.25 -4.99
C LYS A 114 21.18 0.57 -5.54
N ARG A 115 20.91 1.75 -6.12
CA ARG A 115 21.92 2.62 -6.71
C ARG A 115 22.62 3.50 -5.67
N ARG A 116 21.95 3.76 -4.55
CA ARG A 116 22.50 4.48 -3.39
C ARG A 116 23.23 3.52 -2.47
#